data_AF-A0A0F9H8X5-F1
#
_entry.id   AF-A0A0F9H8X5-F1
#
_cell.length_a   1.000
_cell.length_b   1.000
_cell.length_c   1.000
_cell.angle_alpha   90.00
_cell.angle_beta   90.00
_cell.angle_gamma   90.00
#
_symmetry.space_group_name_H-M   'P 1'
#
loop_
_entity.id
_entity.type
_entity.pdbx_description
1 polymer ?
#
loop_
_entity_poly.entity_id
_entity_poly.type
_entity_poly.pdbx_seq_one_letter_code
_entity_poly.pdbx_strand_id
1 'polypeptide(L)'
;MTWVRLDDGFSDHPKVLVLPSDAIVLHLAGLCYCARQETDGAIPNHVLTILSRFSSTRTKKLAGELVQARVWEENGTGYIIHDYLDYNPSHKSLEERREKKRRAGQAGGLAKAKQSARKGG
;
A
#
# COMPACT_ATOMS: atom_id res chain seq x y z
N MET A 1 4.03 -0.40 -11.83
CA MET A 1 4.16 -1.38 -10.74
C MET A 1 4.55 -0.65 -9.48
N THR A 2 3.69 -0.62 -8.47
CA THR A 2 4.01 -0.14 -7.13
C THR A 2 4.44 -1.32 -6.27
N TRP A 3 5.51 -1.13 -5.49
CA TRP A 3 5.97 -2.10 -4.51
C TRP A 3 5.46 -1.64 -3.13
N VAL A 4 4.94 -2.57 -2.34
CA VAL A 4 4.69 -2.33 -0.92
C VAL A 4 5.95 -2.66 -0.13
N ARG A 5 6.25 -1.86 0.89
CA ARG A 5 7.37 -2.14 1.79
C ARG A 5 6.88 -3.02 2.92
N LEU A 6 7.66 -4.06 3.20
CA LEU A 6 7.51 -4.93 4.35
C LEU A 6 8.85 -4.97 5.07
N ASP A 7 8.80 -4.82 6.39
CA ASP A 7 9.98 -4.94 7.25
C ASP A 7 10.52 -6.39 7.24
N ASP A 8 11.83 -6.56 7.25
CA ASP A 8 12.47 -7.89 7.22
C ASP A 8 12.35 -8.62 8.57
N GLY A 9 12.14 -7.89 9.67
CA GLY A 9 11.78 -8.43 10.99
C GLY A 9 10.29 -8.74 11.15
N PHE A 10 9.46 -8.56 10.13
CA PHE A 10 8.01 -8.76 10.21
C PHE A 10 7.63 -10.15 10.75
N SER A 11 8.32 -11.22 10.32
CA SER A 11 8.02 -12.59 10.74
C SER A 11 8.26 -12.84 12.24
N ASP A 12 9.16 -12.07 12.85
CA ASP A 12 9.56 -12.24 14.24
C ASP A 12 8.84 -11.25 15.18
N HIS A 13 8.04 -10.35 14.63
CA HIS A 13 7.35 -9.34 15.42
C HIS A 13 6.31 -9.98 16.36
N PRO A 14 6.25 -9.62 17.65
CA PRO A 14 5.35 -10.28 18.62
C PRO A 14 3.87 -10.27 18.22
N LYS A 15 3.38 -9.19 17.60
CA LYS A 15 2.00 -9.10 17.06
C LYS A 15 1.75 -10.09 15.91
N VAL A 16 2.78 -10.51 15.19
CA VAL A 16 2.70 -11.44 14.05
C VAL A 16 2.81 -12.89 14.51
N LEU A 17 3.69 -13.18 15.47
CA LEU A 17 3.92 -14.53 16.00
C LEU A 17 2.67 -15.17 16.61
N VAL A 18 1.72 -14.36 17.11
CA VAL A 18 0.48 -14.84 17.71
C VAL A 18 -0.67 -15.06 16.71
N LEU A 19 -0.48 -14.66 15.45
CA LEU A 19 -1.52 -14.72 14.43
C LEU A 19 -1.55 -16.08 13.71
N PRO A 20 -2.75 -16.56 13.32
CA PRO A 20 -2.83 -17.70 12.41
C PRO A 20 -2.24 -17.32 11.05
N SER A 21 -1.61 -18.28 10.37
CA SER A 21 -0.95 -18.05 9.07
C SER A 21 -1.89 -17.42 8.03
N ASP A 22 -3.18 -17.77 8.05
CA ASP A 22 -4.18 -17.17 7.16
C ASP A 22 -4.43 -15.67 7.44
N ALA A 23 -4.31 -15.22 8.69
CA ALA A 23 -4.42 -13.79 9.02
C ALA A 23 -3.19 -13.03 8.49
N ILE A 24 -2.00 -13.65 8.54
CA ILE A 24 -0.80 -13.09 7.93
C ILE A 24 -0.97 -12.96 6.41
N VAL A 25 -1.52 -14.00 5.75
CA VAL A 25 -1.83 -13.94 4.30
C VAL A 25 -2.83 -12.82 4.00
N LEU A 26 -3.87 -12.66 4.82
CA LEU A 26 -4.84 -11.55 4.67
C LEU A 26 -4.16 -10.17 4.86
N HIS A 27 -3.26 -10.04 5.83
CA HIS A 27 -2.51 -8.82 6.06
C HIS A 27 -1.65 -8.44 4.85
N LEU A 28 -0.90 -9.39 4.28
CA LEU A 28 -0.10 -9.18 3.07
C LEU A 28 -0.96 -8.76 1.87
N ALA A 29 -2.15 -9.36 1.73
CA ALA A 29 -3.11 -8.96 0.70
C ALA A 29 -3.63 -7.53 0.91
N GLY A 30 -3.90 -7.15 2.17
CA GLY A 30 -4.25 -5.79 2.56
C GLY A 30 -3.16 -4.77 2.23
N LEU A 31 -1.91 -5.05 2.59
CA LEU A 31 -0.73 -4.23 2.25
C LEU A 31 -0.62 -4.01 0.75
N CYS A 32 -0.74 -5.08 -0.04
CA CYS A 32 -0.73 -5.01 -1.50
C CYS A 32 -1.89 -4.16 -2.05
N TYR A 33 -3.10 -4.32 -1.51
CA TYR A 33 -4.26 -3.52 -1.89
C TYR A 33 -4.01 -2.03 -1.63
N CYS A 34 -3.60 -1.66 -0.42
CA CYS A 34 -3.37 -0.27 -0.03
C CYS A 34 -2.28 0.38 -0.88
N ALA A 35 -1.20 -0.33 -1.21
CA ALA A 35 -0.13 0.19 -2.06
C ALA A 35 -0.52 0.34 -3.54
N ARG A 36 -1.46 -0.50 -4.02
CA ARG A 36 -1.95 -0.44 -5.40
C ARG A 36 -3.03 0.63 -5.57
N GLN A 37 -3.89 0.81 -4.58
CA GLN A 37 -5.00 1.74 -4.60
C GLN A 37 -4.70 3.08 -3.92
N GLU A 38 -3.54 3.20 -3.29
CA GLU A 38 -3.07 4.43 -2.62
C GLU A 38 -4.06 4.93 -1.56
N THR A 39 -4.54 4.01 -0.74
CA THR A 39 -5.59 4.27 0.26
C THR A 39 -5.04 4.66 1.63
N ASP A 40 -3.74 4.95 1.73
CA ASP A 40 -3.08 5.32 2.99
C ASP A 40 -3.31 4.31 4.12
N GLY A 41 -3.35 3.01 3.77
CA GLY A 41 -3.57 1.91 4.70
C GLY A 41 -5.04 1.57 4.95
N ALA A 42 -6.00 2.29 4.35
CA ALA A 42 -7.41 2.00 4.52
C ALA A 42 -7.89 0.82 3.65
N ILE A 43 -8.70 -0.05 4.24
CA ILE A 43 -9.36 -1.19 3.61
C ILE A 43 -10.88 -1.04 3.83
N PRO A 44 -11.64 -0.63 2.80
CA PRO A 44 -13.10 -0.54 2.92
C PRO A 44 -13.76 -1.90 3.16
N ASN A 45 -14.88 -1.93 3.89
CA ASN A 45 -15.59 -3.18 4.21
C ASN A 45 -15.97 -4.03 2.98
N HIS A 46 -16.38 -3.39 1.89
CA HIS A 46 -16.74 -4.09 0.65
C HIS A 46 -15.53 -4.70 -0.06
N VAL A 47 -14.32 -4.20 0.23
CA VAL A 47 -13.06 -4.73 -0.29
C VAL A 47 -12.59 -5.92 0.53
N LEU A 48 -12.84 -5.91 1.84
CA LEU A 48 -12.33 -6.94 2.75
C LEU A 48 -12.58 -8.36 2.20
N THR A 49 -13.81 -8.66 1.79
CA THR A 49 -14.20 -10.01 1.34
C THR A 49 -13.59 -10.44 0.02
N ILE A 50 -13.03 -9.51 -0.77
CA ILE A 50 -12.37 -9.80 -2.05
C ILE A 50 -10.83 -9.76 -1.96
N LEU A 51 -10.26 -9.43 -0.79
CA LEU A 51 -8.79 -9.40 -0.59
C LEU A 51 -8.15 -10.78 -0.60
N SER A 52 -8.91 -11.81 -0.24
CA SER A 52 -8.38 -13.17 -0.09
C SER A 52 -9.27 -14.19 -0.81
N ARG A 53 -8.74 -15.41 -0.95
CA ARG A 53 -9.49 -16.54 -1.50
C ARG A 53 -10.36 -17.25 -0.45
N PHE A 54 -10.43 -16.71 0.76
CA PHE A 54 -11.24 -17.27 1.84
C PHE A 54 -12.71 -16.90 1.66
N SER A 55 -13.61 -17.67 2.30
CA SER A 55 -15.02 -17.30 2.36
C SER A 55 -15.19 -15.99 3.13
N SER A 56 -16.22 -15.21 2.81
CA SER A 56 -16.51 -13.92 3.48
C SER A 56 -16.56 -14.04 5.00
N THR A 57 -17.13 -15.12 5.53
CA THR A 57 -17.18 -15.41 6.98
C THR A 57 -15.78 -15.63 7.55
N ARG A 58 -14.94 -16.41 6.88
CA ARG A 58 -13.56 -16.66 7.31
C ARG A 58 -12.73 -15.39 7.26
N THR A 59 -12.85 -14.60 6.19
CA THR A 59 -12.14 -13.33 6.06
C THR A 59 -12.49 -12.35 7.18
N LYS A 60 -13.77 -12.24 7.55
CA LYS A 60 -14.19 -11.41 8.69
C LYS A 60 -13.61 -11.89 10.02
N LYS A 61 -13.59 -13.21 10.26
CA LYS A 61 -12.95 -13.77 11.46
C LYS A 61 -11.46 -13.40 11.52
N LEU A 62 -10.73 -13.59 10.43
CA LEU A 62 -9.30 -13.27 10.35
C LEU A 62 -9.03 -11.76 10.52
N ALA A 63 -9.90 -10.90 9.99
CA ALA A 63 -9.82 -9.46 10.25
C ALA A 63 -9.98 -9.14 11.74
N GLY A 64 -10.87 -9.84 12.44
CA GLY A 64 -11.01 -9.76 13.90
C GLY A 64 -9.74 -10.15 14.65
N GLU A 65 -9.04 -11.22 14.24
CA GLU A 65 -7.74 -11.61 14.82
C GLU A 65 -6.69 -10.51 14.62
N LEU A 66 -6.64 -9.90 13.43
CA LEU A 66 -5.73 -8.79 13.12
C LEU A 66 -6.02 -7.54 13.96
N VAL A 67 -7.29 -7.23 14.21
CA VAL A 67 -7.72 -6.14 15.08
C VAL A 67 -7.35 -6.43 16.53
N GLN A 68 -7.61 -7.64 17.01
CA GLN A 68 -7.27 -8.05 18.37
C GLN A 68 -5.74 -7.98 18.63
N ALA A 69 -4.93 -8.36 17.63
CA ALA A 69 -3.48 -8.25 17.68
C ALA A 69 -2.94 -6.82 17.47
N ARG A 70 -3.81 -5.82 17.26
CA ARG A 70 -3.45 -4.42 16.93
C ARG A 70 -2.53 -4.30 15.72
N VAL A 71 -2.75 -5.17 14.74
CA VAL A 71 -2.13 -5.07 13.41
C VAL A 71 -3.03 -4.22 12.51
N TRP A 72 -4.34 -4.38 12.65
CA TRP A 72 -5.35 -3.52 12.03
C TRP A 72 -6.17 -2.80 13.12
N GLU A 73 -6.89 -1.75 12.71
CA GLU A 73 -7.87 -1.06 13.53
C GLU A 73 -9.17 -0.88 12.74
N GLU A 74 -10.32 -0.86 13.42
CA GLU A 74 -11.60 -0.50 12.80
C GLU A 74 -11.73 1.02 12.70
N ASN A 75 -12.25 1.51 11.57
CA ASN A 75 -12.46 2.95 11.34
C ASN A 75 -13.94 3.30 11.09
N GLY A 76 -14.85 2.40 11.47
CA GLY A 76 -16.30 2.52 11.25
C GLY A 76 -16.79 2.16 9.83
N THR A 77 -15.95 2.29 8.80
CA THR A 77 -16.31 1.98 7.40
C THR A 77 -15.53 0.80 6.81
N GLY A 78 -14.64 0.22 7.61
CA GLY A 78 -13.72 -0.84 7.26
C GLY A 78 -12.60 -0.88 8.28
N TYR A 79 -11.38 -1.03 7.77
CA TYR A 79 -10.18 -1.20 8.58
C TYR A 79 -9.09 -0.24 8.13
N ILE A 80 -8.13 0.01 9.00
CA ILE A 80 -6.87 0.66 8.68
C ILE A 80 -5.71 -0.21 9.16
N ILE A 81 -4.68 -0.34 8.34
CA ILE A 81 -3.45 -1.03 8.72
C ILE A 81 -2.66 -0.10 9.64
N HIS A 82 -2.37 -0.58 10.86
CA HIS A 82 -1.60 0.17 11.86
C HIS A 82 -0.20 0.49 11.31
N ASP A 83 0.30 1.70 11.57
CA ASP A 83 1.61 2.21 11.15
C ASP A 83 1.90 2.16 9.64
N TYR A 84 0.88 2.02 8.78
CA TYR A 84 1.09 1.88 7.33
C TYR A 84 1.97 3.00 6.75
N LEU A 85 1.71 4.24 7.16
CA LEU A 85 2.39 5.45 6.65
C LEU A 85 3.79 5.65 7.22
N ASP A 86 4.18 4.93 8.27
CA ASP A 86 5.55 4.99 8.80
C ASP A 86 6.53 4.28 7.86
N TYR A 87 6.04 3.24 7.18
CA TYR A 87 6.84 2.43 6.27
C TYR A 87 6.55 2.72 4.81
N ASN A 88 5.29 3.02 4.46
CA ASN A 88 4.82 3.21 3.09
C ASN A 88 4.51 4.67 2.79
N PRO A 89 4.71 5.13 1.53
CA PRO A 89 4.39 6.49 1.16
C PRO A 89 2.87 6.72 1.14
N SER A 90 2.43 7.91 1.56
CA SER A 90 1.05 8.33 1.38
C SER A 90 0.70 8.64 -0.08
N HIS A 91 -0.59 8.64 -0.42
CA HIS A 91 -1.13 9.09 -1.69
C HIS A 91 -0.56 10.45 -2.08
N LYS A 92 -0.61 11.41 -1.14
CA LYS A 92 -0.06 12.76 -1.35
C LYS A 92 1.43 12.71 -1.70
N SER A 93 2.23 11.93 -0.98
CA SER A 93 3.67 11.79 -1.26
C SER A 93 3.92 11.17 -2.64
N LEU A 94 3.11 10.19 -3.04
CA LEU A 94 3.20 9.55 -4.35
C LEU A 94 2.83 10.53 -5.48
N GLU A 95 1.77 11.30 -5.29
CA GLU A 95 1.32 12.35 -6.22
C GLU A 95 2.41 13.41 -6.42
N GLU A 96 2.99 13.92 -5.33
CA GLU A 96 4.10 14.88 -5.38
C GLU A 96 5.31 14.32 -6.15
N ARG A 97 5.65 13.04 -5.91
CA ARG A 97 6.74 12.36 -6.65
C ARG A 97 6.43 12.22 -8.13
N ARG A 98 5.19 11.91 -8.50
CA ARG A 98 4.74 11.82 -9.91
C ARG A 98 4.83 13.18 -10.58
N GLU A 99 4.36 14.22 -9.92
CA GLU A 99 4.39 15.59 -10.42
C GLU A 99 5.83 16.07 -10.63
N LYS A 100 6.71 15.84 -9.67
CA LYS A 100 8.14 16.18 -9.79
C LYS A 100 8.79 15.46 -10.99
N LYS A 101 8.50 14.17 -11.16
CA LYS A 101 8.99 13.39 -12.32
C LYS A 101 8.44 13.92 -13.63
N ARG A 102 7.15 14.28 -13.69
CA ARG A 102 6.51 14.86 -14.88
C ARG A 102 7.17 16.17 -15.29
N ARG A 103 7.38 17.09 -14.34
CA ARG A 103 8.07 18.38 -14.60
C ARG A 103 9.50 18.17 -15.11
N ALA A 104 10.27 17.30 -14.46
CA ALA A 104 11.63 16.99 -14.88
C ALA A 104 11.68 16.39 -16.30
N GLY A 105 10.75 15.49 -16.62
CA GLY A 105 10.61 14.91 -17.96
C GLY A 105 10.30 15.97 -19.03
N GLN A 106 9.36 16.88 -18.75
CA GLN A 106 9.03 18.00 -19.65
C GLN A 106 10.23 18.93 -19.89
N ALA A 107 10.92 19.33 -18.82
CA ALA A 107 12.12 20.17 -18.92
C ALA A 107 13.23 19.49 -19.74
N GLY A 108 13.47 18.20 -19.50
CA GLY A 108 14.45 17.42 -20.26
C GLY A 108 14.11 17.28 -21.74
N GLY A 109 12.82 17.08 -22.07
CA GLY A 109 12.35 17.03 -23.46
C GLY A 109 12.56 18.34 -24.20
N LEU A 110 12.21 19.48 -23.57
CA LEU A 110 12.43 20.82 -24.14
C LEU A 110 13.92 21.12 -24.35
N ALA A 111 14.78 20.75 -23.40
CA ALA A 111 16.22 20.94 -23.52
C ALA A 111 16.80 20.13 -24.70
N LYS A 112 16.38 18.87 -24.87
CA LYS A 112 16.79 18.04 -26.01
C LYS A 112 16.33 18.62 -27.35
N ALA A 113 15.09 19.11 -27.44
CA ALA A 113 14.56 19.73 -28.65
C ALA A 113 15.34 21.00 -29.05
N LYS A 114 15.69 21.85 -28.07
CA LYS A 114 16.55 23.02 -28.32
C LYS A 114 17.94 22.62 -28.82
N GLN A 115 18.51 21.54 -28.26
CA GLN A 115 19.83 21.06 -28.66
C GLN A 115 19.84 20.44 -30.07
N SER A 116 18.79 19.71 -30.45
CA SER A 116 18.66 19.13 -31.80
C SER A 116 18.46 20.21 -32.87
N ALA A 117 17.67 21.24 -32.56
CA ALA A 117 17.47 22.39 -33.47
C ALA A 117 18.78 23.15 -33.75
N ARG A 118 19.70 23.22 -32.77
CA ARG A 118 20.99 23.90 -32.92
C ARG A 118 22.05 23.09 -33.69
N LYS A 119 21.87 21.77 -33.83
CA LYS A 119 22.82 20.89 -34.56
C LYS A 119 22.41 20.61 -36.01
N GLY A 120 21.15 20.85 -36.36
CA GLY A 120 20.59 20.54 -37.69
C GLY A 120 20.44 21.74 -38.63
N GLY A 121 20.86 22.93 -38.20
CA GLY A 121 21.00 24.14 -39.03
C GLY A 121 22.44 24.61 -39.01
#